data_AF-A0A232FCB2-F1
#
_entry.id   AF-A0A232FCB2-F1
#
_cell.length_a   1.000
_cell.length_b   1.000
_cell.length_c   1.000
_cell.angle_alpha   90.00
_cell.angle_beta   90.00
_cell.angle_gamma   90.00
#
_symmetry.space_group_name_H-M   'P 1'
#
loop_
_entity.id
_entity.type
_entity.pdbx_description
1 polymer ?
#
loop_
_entity_poly.entity_id
_entity_poly.type
_entity_poly.pdbx_seq_one_letter_code
_entity_poly.pdbx_strand_id
1 'polypeptide(L)'
;MSHWLNVSLVYAMDVIVSTGEGIGKEQDTRVTIFKKTEETYQLKLKASRSFYSEVSHKHGLMPFNLRTFEDEKKAKMAVVECVNHRLIEPFQVLYEKQNEYVAQFKFTVLLMPSGPHKITGIPFDQDLYVSDYAVEDTTLK
;
A
#
# COMPACT_ATOMS: atom_id res chain seq x y z
N MET A 1 -23.82 -1.56 1.81
CA MET A 1 -23.89 -0.09 1.65
C MET A 1 -23.10 0.27 0.40
N SER A 2 -23.76 0.43 -0.74
CA SER A 2 -23.11 0.76 -2.02
C SER A 2 -22.59 2.20 -1.96
N HIS A 3 -21.28 2.38 -1.97
CA HIS A 3 -20.66 3.71 -2.03
C HIS A 3 -20.61 4.13 -3.50
N TRP A 4 -21.42 5.11 -3.87
CA TRP A 4 -21.37 5.70 -5.22
C TRP A 4 -20.19 6.67 -5.33
N LEU A 5 -19.59 6.73 -6.52
CA LEU A 5 -18.51 7.69 -6.80
C LEU A 5 -19.08 9.11 -6.86
N ASN A 6 -18.66 9.96 -5.92
CA ASN A 6 -19.09 11.36 -5.87
C ASN A 6 -18.08 12.31 -6.53
N VAL A 7 -18.60 13.41 -7.06
CA VAL A 7 -17.81 14.52 -7.62
C VAL A 7 -16.98 15.19 -6.51
N SER A 8 -15.82 15.71 -6.88
CA SER A 8 -14.80 16.34 -6.03
C SER A 8 -14.07 15.39 -5.08
N LEU A 9 -14.14 14.07 -5.33
CA LEU A 9 -13.36 13.07 -4.60
C LEU A 9 -12.09 12.68 -5.36
N VAL A 10 -11.10 12.23 -4.59
CA VAL A 10 -9.81 11.76 -5.08
C VAL A 10 -9.66 10.29 -4.74
N TYR A 11 -9.27 9.49 -5.73
CA TYR A 11 -9.06 8.05 -5.56
C TYR A 11 -7.65 7.68 -5.99
N ALA A 12 -7.02 6.80 -5.20
CA ALA A 12 -5.85 6.06 -5.63
C ALA A 12 -6.32 4.72 -6.19
N MET A 13 -6.29 4.58 -7.52
CA MET A 13 -6.57 3.33 -8.21
C MET A 13 -5.32 2.46 -8.12
N ASP A 14 -5.49 1.23 -7.63
CA ASP A 14 -4.44 0.23 -7.54
C ASP A 14 -4.92 -1.05 -8.23
N VAL A 15 -4.36 -1.33 -9.40
CA VAL A 15 -4.69 -2.50 -10.21
C VAL A 15 -3.52 -3.46 -10.12
N ILE A 16 -3.77 -4.62 -9.53
CA ILE A 16 -2.78 -5.68 -9.37
C ILE A 16 -3.32 -6.91 -10.07
N VAL A 17 -2.58 -7.42 -11.05
CA VAL A 17 -2.97 -8.58 -11.86
C VAL A 17 -1.88 -9.64 -11.75
N SER A 18 -2.30 -10.89 -11.61
CA SER A 18 -1.42 -12.05 -11.53
C SER A 18 -1.69 -12.98 -12.72
N THR A 19 -0.64 -13.65 -13.22
CA THR A 19 -0.78 -14.76 -14.18
C THR A 19 -1.25 -16.06 -13.53
N GLY A 20 -1.19 -16.14 -12.19
CA GLY A 20 -1.58 -17.31 -11.39
C GLY A 20 -2.97 -17.21 -10.78
N GLU A 21 -3.10 -17.54 -9.50
CA GLU A 21 -4.41 -17.56 -8.79
C GLU A 21 -4.83 -16.18 -8.28
N GLY A 22 -3.91 -15.22 -8.27
CA GLY A 22 -4.18 -13.89 -7.71
C GLY A 22 -4.32 -13.86 -6.18
N ILE A 23 -3.89 -14.92 -5.49
CA ILE A 23 -3.95 -15.03 -4.03
C ILE A 23 -2.56 -14.76 -3.46
N GLY A 24 -2.32 -13.52 -3.03
CA GLY A 24 -1.08 -13.13 -2.37
C GLY A 24 -0.86 -13.87 -1.05
N LYS A 25 0.33 -14.44 -0.87
CA LYS A 25 0.74 -15.17 0.34
C LYS A 25 1.91 -14.49 1.03
N GLU A 26 1.89 -14.49 2.35
CA GLU A 26 3.03 -14.07 3.15
C GLU A 26 4.15 -15.12 3.06
N GLN A 27 5.39 -14.64 3.15
CA GLN A 27 6.60 -15.47 3.27
C GLN A 27 7.46 -14.91 4.42
N ASP A 28 8.64 -15.47 4.62
CA ASP A 28 9.58 -15.05 5.67
C ASP A 28 10.22 -13.66 5.44
N THR A 29 9.79 -12.95 4.39
CA THR A 29 10.27 -11.60 4.11
C THR A 29 9.83 -10.64 5.19
N ARG A 30 10.82 -9.98 5.78
CA ARG A 30 10.60 -9.01 6.84
C ARG A 30 9.82 -7.79 6.33
N VAL A 31 8.74 -7.45 7.05
CA VAL A 31 8.04 -6.18 6.86
C VAL A 31 8.90 -4.99 7.30
N THR A 32 9.03 -4.01 6.40
CA THR A 32 9.75 -2.75 6.68
C THR A 32 8.87 -1.51 6.55
N ILE A 33 7.68 -1.62 5.97
CA ILE A 33 6.76 -0.51 5.74
C ILE A 33 5.59 -0.62 6.72
N PHE A 34 5.28 0.50 7.36
CA PHE A 34 4.28 0.60 8.41
C PHE A 34 3.48 1.88 8.27
N LYS A 35 2.27 1.93 8.82
CA LYS A 35 1.45 3.15 8.90
C LYS A 35 0.85 3.28 10.29
N LYS A 36 0.85 4.49 10.82
CA LYS A 36 0.15 4.81 12.06
C LYS A 36 -1.37 4.74 11.86
N THR A 37 -2.09 4.21 12.84
CA THR A 37 -3.55 4.19 12.89
C THR A 37 -4.08 5.33 13.77
N GLU A 38 -5.40 5.45 13.86
CA GLU A 38 -6.07 6.38 14.79
C GLU A 38 -6.34 5.74 16.17
N GLU A 39 -5.95 4.48 16.36
CA GLU A 39 -6.12 3.77 17.62
C GLU A 39 -5.30 4.43 18.74
N THR A 40 -5.80 4.35 19.96
CA THR A 40 -5.15 4.91 21.14
C THR A 40 -4.88 3.83 22.16
N TYR A 41 -3.62 3.72 22.57
CA TYR A 41 -3.15 2.76 23.56
C TYR A 41 -1.98 3.34 24.35
N GLN A 42 -1.95 3.05 25.65
CA GLN A 42 -0.88 3.51 26.52
C GLN A 42 0.30 2.52 26.49
N LEU A 43 1.30 2.81 25.65
CA LEU A 43 2.52 2.01 25.52
C LEU A 43 3.30 1.90 26.84
N LYS A 44 3.69 0.68 27.20
CA LYS A 44 4.39 0.33 28.44
C LYS A 44 5.89 0.53 28.33
N LEU A 45 6.50 0.21 27.19
CA LEU A 45 7.95 0.35 27.02
C LEU A 45 8.33 1.80 26.70
N LYS A 46 9.40 2.30 27.34
CA LYS A 46 9.96 3.64 27.06
C LYS A 46 10.38 3.77 25.60
N ALA A 47 11.01 2.72 25.06
CA ALA A 47 11.45 2.69 23.67
C ALA A 47 10.27 2.84 22.69
N SER A 48 9.17 2.10 22.90
CA SER A 48 7.96 2.20 22.07
C SER A 48 7.32 3.58 22.14
N ARG A 49 7.25 4.20 23.33
CA ARG A 49 6.75 5.57 23.49
C ARG A 49 7.57 6.58 22.68
N SER A 50 8.90 6.53 22.82
CA SER A 50 9.80 7.41 22.07
C SER A 50 9.67 7.20 20.57
N PHE A 51 9.65 5.95 20.11
CA PHE A 51 9.46 5.60 18.70
C PHE A 51 8.11 6.10 18.15
N TYR A 52 7.00 5.84 18.85
CA TYR A 52 5.67 6.26 18.41
C TYR A 52 5.51 7.78 18.36
N SER A 53 6.16 8.50 19.28
CA SER A 53 6.20 9.96 19.26
C SER A 53 6.99 10.49 18.06
N GLU A 54 8.12 9.85 17.73
CA GLU A 54 8.93 10.19 16.56
C GLU A 54 8.17 9.92 15.25
N VAL A 55 7.50 8.76 15.13
CA VAL A 55 6.61 8.43 14.00
C VAL A 55 5.54 9.51 13.83
N SER A 56 4.86 9.87 14.92
CA SER A 56 3.78 10.88 14.88
C SER A 56 4.28 12.24 14.43
N HIS A 57 5.49 12.63 14.84
CA HIS A 57 6.08 13.92 14.48
C HIS A 57 6.64 13.93 13.03
N LYS A 58 7.35 12.87 12.61
CA LYS A 58 8.01 12.82 11.30
C LYS A 58 7.08 12.43 10.15
N HIS A 59 6.12 11.54 10.39
CA HIS A 59 5.32 10.90 9.34
C HIS A 59 3.81 11.15 9.49
N GLY A 60 3.33 11.56 10.67
CA GLY A 60 1.90 11.73 10.91
C GLY A 60 1.13 10.43 10.67
N LEU A 61 0.14 10.46 9.78
CA LEU A 61 -0.64 9.29 9.35
C LEU A 61 -0.13 8.65 8.05
N MET A 62 0.97 9.17 7.47
CA MET A 62 1.51 8.64 6.22
C MET A 62 2.32 7.35 6.46
N PRO A 63 2.33 6.41 5.50
CA PRO A 63 3.20 5.25 5.58
C PRO A 63 4.68 5.64 5.66
N PHE A 64 5.47 4.85 6.37
CA PHE A 64 6.89 5.08 6.58
C PHE A 64 7.68 3.76 6.57
N ASN A 65 9.00 3.86 6.37
CA ASN A 65 9.90 2.72 6.37
C ASN A 65 10.81 2.75 7.60
N LEU A 66 11.04 1.62 8.27
CA LEU A 66 11.91 1.57 9.46
C LEU A 66 13.36 2.04 9.19
N ARG A 67 13.82 2.03 7.93
CA ARG A 67 15.15 2.52 7.56
C ARG A 67 15.32 4.04 7.68
N THR A 68 14.23 4.81 7.86
CA THR A 68 14.30 6.28 8.01
C THR A 68 14.69 6.72 9.42
N PHE A 69 14.78 5.77 10.36
CA PHE A 69 15.20 6.01 11.74
C PHE A 69 16.71 5.83 11.87
N GLU A 70 17.36 6.65 12.68
CA GLU A 70 18.82 6.62 12.87
C GLU A 70 19.31 5.28 13.43
N ASP A 71 18.57 4.72 14.39
CA ASP A 71 18.85 3.42 14.99
C ASP A 71 17.78 2.40 14.57
N GLU A 72 18.02 1.76 13.44
CA GLU A 72 17.11 0.77 12.86
C GLU A 72 16.87 -0.41 13.83
N LYS A 73 17.87 -0.81 14.63
CA LYS A 73 17.71 -1.92 15.60
C LYS A 73 16.72 -1.55 16.70
N LYS A 74 16.82 -0.34 17.25
CA LYS A 74 15.85 0.16 18.24
C LYS A 74 14.46 0.29 17.65
N ALA A 75 14.33 0.84 16.43
CA ALA A 75 13.04 0.97 15.75
C ALA A 75 12.36 -0.39 15.54
N LYS A 76 13.14 -1.39 15.10
CA LYS A 76 12.71 -2.78 14.91
C LYS A 76 12.19 -3.44 16.19
N MET A 77 12.77 -3.13 17.35
CA MET A 77 12.27 -3.64 18.63
C MET A 77 11.03 -2.87 19.10
N ALA A 78 11.04 -1.55 18.96
CA ALA A 78 9.98 -0.67 19.45
C ALA A 78 8.65 -0.83 18.70
N VAL A 79 8.70 -1.10 17.39
CA VAL A 79 7.50 -1.24 16.56
C VAL A 79 6.63 -2.44 16.94
N VAL A 80 7.21 -3.49 17.56
CA VAL A 80 6.51 -4.73 17.91
C VAL A 80 5.33 -4.47 18.85
N GLU A 81 5.54 -3.67 19.91
CA GLU A 81 4.46 -3.33 20.84
C GLU A 81 3.37 -2.50 20.15
N CYS A 82 3.76 -1.55 19.31
CA CYS A 82 2.81 -0.70 18.57
C CYS A 82 1.93 -1.51 17.62
N VAL A 83 2.50 -2.52 16.94
CA VAL A 83 1.77 -3.42 16.05
C VAL A 83 0.82 -4.32 16.85
N ASN A 84 1.30 -4.93 17.93
CA ASN A 84 0.49 -5.80 18.79
C ASN A 84 -0.73 -5.09 19.37
N HIS A 85 -0.64 -3.77 19.59
CA HIS A 85 -1.74 -2.94 20.09
C HIS A 85 -2.45 -2.12 19.00
N ARG A 86 -2.23 -2.45 17.72
CA ARG A 86 -2.87 -1.83 16.55
C ARG A 86 -2.67 -0.31 16.43
N LEU A 87 -1.68 0.26 17.11
CA LEU A 87 -1.28 1.67 16.94
C LEU A 87 -0.59 1.90 15.59
N ILE A 88 0.03 0.85 15.06
CA ILE A 88 0.76 0.84 13.81
C ILE A 88 0.39 -0.44 13.05
N GLU A 89 0.02 -0.31 11.79
CA GLU A 89 -0.28 -1.43 10.90
C GLU A 89 0.90 -1.73 9.97
N PRO A 90 1.29 -3.02 9.84
CA PRO A 90 2.29 -3.46 8.88
C PRO A 90 1.73 -3.53 7.46
N PHE A 91 2.54 -3.18 6.47
CA PHE A 91 2.26 -3.41 5.06
C PHE A 91 2.97 -4.69 4.65
N GLN A 92 2.24 -5.81 4.73
CA GLN A 92 2.79 -7.14 4.48
C GLN A 92 3.34 -7.26 3.07
N VAL A 93 4.46 -7.97 2.93
CA VAL A 93 5.02 -8.30 1.62
C VAL A 93 4.35 -9.58 1.14
N LEU A 94 3.57 -9.46 0.07
CA LEU A 94 2.83 -10.57 -0.51
C LEU A 94 3.55 -11.09 -1.76
N TYR A 95 3.52 -12.41 -1.91
CA TYR A 95 4.11 -13.15 -3.01
C TYR A 95 3.05 -13.94 -3.74
N GLU A 96 3.25 -14.14 -5.03
CA GLU A 96 2.59 -15.22 -5.75
C GLU A 96 3.45 -16.50 -5.71
N LYS A 97 2.90 -17.60 -6.22
CA LYS A 97 3.60 -18.84 -6.51
C LYS A 97 4.84 -18.58 -7.38
N GLN A 98 5.83 -19.45 -7.19
CA GLN A 98 7.06 -19.40 -7.97
C GLN A 98 6.75 -19.56 -9.46
N ASN A 99 7.47 -18.80 -10.30
CA ASN A 99 7.31 -18.73 -11.76
C ASN A 99 6.04 -18.02 -12.27
N GLU A 100 5.27 -17.40 -11.38
CA GLU A 100 4.20 -16.49 -11.77
C GLU A 100 4.69 -15.04 -11.81
N TYR A 101 3.98 -14.21 -12.57
CA TYR A 101 4.23 -12.79 -12.70
C TYR A 101 3.09 -11.99 -12.09
N VAL A 102 3.43 -10.84 -11.52
CA VAL A 102 2.47 -9.85 -11.01
C VAL A 102 2.77 -8.50 -11.63
N ALA A 103 1.77 -7.91 -12.29
CA ALA A 103 1.83 -6.56 -12.82
C ALA A 103 1.00 -5.62 -11.93
N GLN A 104 1.53 -4.44 -11.64
CA GLN A 104 0.85 -3.43 -10.84
C GLN A 104 0.84 -2.08 -11.56
N PHE A 105 -0.36 -1.49 -11.67
CA PHE A 105 -0.56 -0.12 -12.11
C PHE A 105 -1.26 0.67 -11.01
N LYS A 106 -0.57 1.70 -10.51
CA LYS A 106 -1.10 2.60 -9.49
C LYS A 106 -1.17 4.03 -10.03
N PHE A 107 -2.32 4.65 -9.91
CA PHE A 107 -2.52 6.04 -10.35
C PHE A 107 -3.59 6.74 -9.53
N THR A 108 -3.52 8.05 -9.48
CA THR A 108 -4.47 8.90 -8.75
C THR A 108 -5.42 9.56 -9.74
N VAL A 109 -6.71 9.50 -9.46
CA VAL A 109 -7.78 10.10 -10.26
C VAL A 109 -8.53 11.13 -9.42
N LEU A 110 -8.76 12.30 -9.99
CA LEU A 110 -9.66 13.33 -9.48
C LEU A 110 -11.00 13.20 -10.20
N LEU A 111 -12.11 13.06 -9.46
CA LEU A 111 -13.44 13.10 -10.06
C LEU A 111 -13.93 14.55 -10.10
N MET A 112 -13.83 15.21 -11.25
CA MET A 112 -14.31 16.58 -11.45
C MET A 112 -15.71 16.58 -12.08
N PRO A 113 -16.47 17.68 -12.03
CA PRO A 113 -17.72 17.80 -12.78
C PRO A 113 -17.56 17.58 -14.29
N SER A 114 -16.37 17.88 -14.83
CA SER A 114 -15.99 17.65 -16.22
C SER A 114 -15.58 16.19 -16.51
N GLY A 115 -15.50 15.32 -15.50
CA GLY A 115 -15.11 13.92 -15.62
C GLY A 115 -13.87 13.52 -14.80
N PRO A 116 -13.45 12.25 -14.88
CA PRO A 116 -12.28 11.75 -14.19
C PRO A 116 -10.97 12.26 -14.83
N HIS A 117 -10.09 12.83 -14.02
CA HIS A 117 -8.77 13.32 -14.44
C HIS A 117 -7.69 12.46 -13.78
N LYS A 118 -6.95 11.68 -14.57
CA LYS A 118 -5.77 10.95 -14.11
C LYS A 118 -4.60 11.94 -13.97
N ILE A 119 -4.07 12.07 -12.75
CA ILE A 119 -2.99 13.04 -12.44
C ILE A 119 -1.63 12.39 -12.16
N THR A 120 -1.61 11.10 -11.87
CA THR A 120 -0.36 10.32 -11.72
C THR A 120 -0.45 9.02 -12.50
N GLY A 121 0.64 8.28 -12.57
CA GLY A 121 0.74 7.00 -13.26
C GLY A 121 2.11 6.84 -13.88
N ILE A 122 2.37 5.64 -14.38
CA ILE A 122 3.61 5.33 -15.10
C ILE A 122 3.38 5.50 -16.61
N PRO A 123 4.36 6.02 -17.36
CA PRO A 123 4.36 5.89 -18.81
C PRO A 123 4.29 4.40 -19.17
N PHE A 124 3.37 4.04 -20.06
CA PHE A 124 3.19 2.67 -20.52
C PHE A 124 3.16 2.67 -22.03
N ASP A 125 4.21 2.12 -22.63
CA ASP A 125 4.31 1.93 -24.07
C ASP A 125 3.79 0.54 -24.42
N GLN A 126 2.62 0.49 -25.06
CA GLN A 126 1.93 -0.75 -25.40
C GLN A 126 2.70 -1.56 -26.46
N ASP A 127 3.46 -0.89 -27.33
CA ASP A 127 4.15 -1.53 -28.45
C ASP A 127 5.29 -2.44 -27.98
N LEU A 128 5.75 -2.27 -26.74
CA LEU A 128 6.76 -3.12 -26.11
C LEU A 128 6.20 -4.49 -25.66
N TYR A 129 4.87 -4.66 -25.63
CA TYR A 129 4.22 -5.85 -25.10
C TYR A 129 3.37 -6.53 -26.17
N VAL A 130 3.83 -7.69 -26.64
CA VAL A 130 3.10 -8.54 -27.58
C VAL A 130 2.33 -9.61 -26.80
N SER A 131 1.03 -9.69 -27.03
CA SER A 131 0.13 -10.68 -26.42
C SER A 131 -0.64 -11.41 -27.52
N ASP A 132 -0.70 -12.73 -27.43
CA ASP A 132 -1.54 -13.56 -28.30
C ASP A 132 -3.04 -13.44 -27.95
N TYR A 133 -3.35 -12.84 -26.80
CA TYR A 133 -4.70 -12.66 -26.28
C TYR A 133 -5.16 -11.20 -26.35
N ALA A 134 -6.45 -11.01 -26.60
CA ALA A 134 -7.15 -9.72 -26.54
C ALA A 134 -8.49 -9.87 -25.81
N VAL A 135 -9.02 -8.76 -25.29
CA VAL A 135 -10.37 -8.76 -24.69
C VAL A 135 -11.39 -9.00 -25.81
N GLU A 136 -12.24 -10.02 -25.66
CA GLU A 136 -13.23 -10.40 -26.69
C GLU A 136 -14.64 -9.88 -26.39
N ASP A 137 -14.97 -9.67 -25.10
CA ASP A 137 -16.30 -9.21 -24.67
C ASP A 137 -16.64 -7.85 -25.27
N THR A 138 -17.69 -7.83 -26.08
CA THR A 138 -18.15 -6.63 -26.80
C THR A 138 -18.72 -5.56 -25.89
N THR A 139 -19.10 -5.89 -24.66
CA THR A 139 -19.61 -4.91 -23.68
C THR A 139 -18.51 -4.14 -22.96
N LEU A 140 -17.28 -4.67 -23.01
CA LEU A 140 -16.08 -4.08 -22.43
C LEU A 140 -15.17 -3.42 -23.49
N LYS A 141 -15.51 -3.54 -24.77
CA LYS A 141 -14.82 -2.90 -25.90
C LYS A 141 -15.31 -1.48 -26.14
#